data_AF-A0A955RCM5-F1
#
_entry.id   AF-A0A955RCM5-F1
#
_cell.length_a   1.000
_cell.length_b   1.000
_cell.length_c   1.000
_cell.angle_alpha   90.00
_cell.angle_beta   90.00
_cell.angle_gamma   90.00
#
_symmetry.space_group_name_H-M   'P 1'
#
loop_
_entity.id
_entity.type
_entity.pdbx_description
1 polymer ?
#
loop_
_entity_poly.entity_id
_entity_poly.type
_entity_poly.pdbx_seq_one_letter_code
_entity_poly.pdbx_strand_id
1 'polypeptide(L)'
;MENAPPEQLKALGIANIIGGMVNMTMGWAMGSMIWSIGGTLCTGVLTCGVCPVGGVCGFLSMLIIPLGMVELGLGIALLANPQPVKGILPYLPFAQIAAVLLGDFVSPILGIVGLVMVKNPDVAGYIEEI
;
A
#
# COMPACT_ATOMS: atom_id res chain seq x y z
N MET A 1 5.15 30.07 13.67
CA MET A 1 4.71 29.12 14.72
C MET A 1 4.76 27.76 14.08
N GLU A 2 5.56 26.85 14.63
CA GLU A 2 5.66 25.47 14.14
C GLU A 2 4.33 24.79 14.47
N ASN A 3 3.38 24.84 13.53
CA ASN A 3 2.10 24.18 13.68
C ASN A 3 2.39 22.68 13.78
N ALA A 4 2.30 22.13 14.99
CA ALA A 4 2.46 20.71 15.23
C ALA A 4 1.48 19.96 14.30
N PRO A 5 1.94 18.94 13.57
CA PRO A 5 1.07 18.25 12.63
C PRO A 5 -0.13 17.65 13.38
N PRO A 6 -1.35 17.81 12.87
CA PRO A 6 -2.57 17.33 13.52
C PRO A 6 -2.46 15.83 13.81
N GLU A 7 -3.02 15.38 14.94
CA GLU A 7 -2.91 13.97 15.37
C GLU A 7 -3.42 12.99 14.31
N GLN A 8 -4.39 13.40 13.51
CA GLN A 8 -4.95 12.63 12.40
C GLN A 8 -3.93 12.43 11.26
N LEU A 9 -3.04 13.40 11.02
CA LEU A 9 -1.95 13.25 10.04
C LEU A 9 -0.86 12.29 10.54
N LYS A 10 -0.56 12.34 11.85
CA LYS A 10 0.34 11.36 12.49
C LYS A 10 -0.26 9.95 12.46
N ALA A 11 -1.55 9.83 12.73
CA ALA A 11 -2.28 8.57 12.64
C ALA A 11 -2.27 8.01 11.21
N LEU A 12 -2.43 8.87 10.20
CA LEU A 12 -2.33 8.49 8.78
C LEU A 12 -0.92 7.99 8.43
N GLY A 13 0.13 8.67 8.92
CA GLY A 13 1.51 8.25 8.73
C GLY A 13 1.79 6.86 9.33
N ILE A 14 1.34 6.64 10.57
CA ILE A 14 1.42 5.34 11.24
C ILE A 14 0.62 4.27 10.49
N ALA A 15 -0.60 4.60 10.04
CA ALA A 15 -1.45 3.68 9.28
C ALA A 15 -0.78 3.25 7.96
N ASN A 16 -0.10 4.16 7.27
CA ASN A 16 0.64 3.86 6.04
C ASN A 16 1.89 3.01 6.31
N ILE A 17 2.59 3.22 7.44
CA ILE A 17 3.71 2.36 7.84
C ILE A 17 3.21 0.94 8.12
N ILE A 18 2.13 0.81 8.90
CA ILE A 18 1.54 -0.50 9.24
C ILE A 18 1.02 -1.18 7.96
N GLY A 19 0.31 -0.45 7.10
CA GLY A 19 -0.15 -0.93 5.80
C GLY A 19 0.99 -1.43 4.93
N GLY A 20 2.04 -0.62 4.78
CA GLY A 20 3.22 -0.99 4.01
C GLY A 20 3.93 -2.22 4.56
N MET A 21 4.04 -2.36 5.89
CA MET A 21 4.61 -3.55 6.53
C MET A 21 3.75 -4.80 6.31
N VAL A 22 2.44 -4.69 6.43
CA VAL A 22 1.50 -5.80 6.17
C VAL A 22 1.58 -6.21 4.71
N ASN A 23 1.59 -5.25 3.79
CA ASN A 23 1.67 -5.50 2.36
C ASN A 23 3.01 -6.12 1.96
N MET A 24 4.13 -5.66 2.54
CA MET A 24 5.41 -6.33 2.33
C MET A 24 5.41 -7.76 2.87
N THR A 25 4.85 -7.98 4.06
CA THR A 25 4.80 -9.32 4.69
C THR A 25 3.90 -10.28 3.90
N MET A 26 2.71 -9.82 3.51
CA MET A 26 1.76 -10.57 2.69
C MET A 26 2.30 -10.79 1.27
N GLY A 27 2.90 -9.78 0.65
CA GLY A 27 3.55 -9.88 -0.65
C GLY A 27 4.71 -10.88 -0.63
N TRP A 28 5.51 -10.91 0.43
CA TRP A 28 6.55 -11.94 0.62
C TRP A 28 5.98 -13.33 0.91
N ALA A 29 4.93 -13.44 1.72
CA ALA A 29 4.26 -14.72 1.98
C ALA A 29 3.63 -15.29 0.70
N MET A 30 2.93 -14.47 -0.08
CA MET A 30 2.37 -14.84 -1.37
C MET A 30 3.48 -15.13 -2.39
N GLY A 31 4.52 -14.29 -2.47
CA GLY A 31 5.66 -14.49 -3.36
C GLY A 31 6.45 -15.77 -3.06
N SER A 32 6.66 -16.10 -1.78
CA SER A 32 7.30 -17.34 -1.34
C SER A 32 6.41 -18.56 -1.53
N MET A 33 5.09 -18.44 -1.37
CA MET A 33 4.12 -19.48 -1.72
C MET A 33 4.09 -19.72 -3.23
N ILE A 34 4.12 -18.66 -4.04
CA ILE A 34 4.24 -18.73 -5.50
C ILE A 34 5.61 -19.27 -5.90
N TRP A 35 6.70 -19.00 -5.18
CA TRP A 35 8.00 -19.59 -5.50
C TRP A 35 8.06 -21.07 -5.10
N SER A 36 7.43 -21.45 -3.99
CA SER A 36 7.44 -22.82 -3.46
C SER A 36 6.47 -23.74 -4.23
N ILE A 37 5.27 -23.24 -4.55
CA ILE A 37 4.27 -23.92 -5.39
C ILE A 37 4.61 -23.70 -6.88
N GLY A 38 5.11 -22.55 -7.28
CA GLY A 38 5.53 -22.22 -8.64
C GLY A 38 6.79 -22.91 -9.11
N GLY A 39 7.81 -22.97 -8.25
CA GLY A 39 9.08 -23.65 -8.55
C GLY A 39 8.94 -25.16 -8.70
N THR A 40 7.93 -25.78 -8.07
CA THR A 40 7.80 -27.25 -8.00
C THR A 40 6.53 -27.80 -8.67
N LEU A 41 5.42 -27.06 -8.68
CA LEU A 41 4.11 -27.48 -9.21
C LEU A 41 3.67 -26.66 -10.43
N CYS A 42 3.88 -25.35 -10.42
CA CYS A 42 3.47 -24.49 -11.53
C CYS A 42 4.48 -24.54 -12.70
N THR A 43 5.76 -24.85 -12.51
CA THR A 43 6.65 -25.20 -13.64
C THR A 43 6.11 -26.44 -14.37
N GLY A 44 5.53 -27.42 -13.67
CA GLY A 44 4.93 -28.62 -14.27
C GLY A 44 3.53 -28.41 -14.87
N VAL A 45 2.73 -27.49 -14.33
CA VAL A 45 1.36 -27.20 -14.81
C VAL A 45 1.34 -26.06 -15.85
N LEU A 46 2.26 -25.10 -15.78
CA LEU A 46 2.45 -24.04 -16.78
C LEU A 46 3.21 -24.55 -18.01
N THR A 47 4.09 -25.55 -17.90
CA THR A 47 4.59 -26.28 -19.08
C THR A 47 3.53 -27.17 -19.73
N CYS A 48 2.47 -27.55 -18.98
CA CYS A 48 1.35 -28.35 -19.49
C CYS A 48 0.07 -27.54 -19.81
N GLY A 49 0.11 -26.20 -19.81
CA GLY A 49 -0.85 -25.36 -20.55
C GLY A 49 -2.25 -25.13 -19.94
N VAL A 50 -2.50 -25.38 -18.65
CA VAL A 50 -3.89 -25.43 -18.13
C VAL A 50 -4.42 -24.16 -17.45
N CYS A 51 -3.62 -23.16 -17.03
CA CYS A 51 -4.23 -21.93 -16.49
C CYS A 51 -3.33 -20.68 -16.50
N PRO A 52 -3.41 -19.81 -17.54
CA PRO A 52 -2.66 -18.54 -17.57
C PRO A 52 -3.10 -17.56 -16.47
N VAL A 53 -4.32 -17.73 -15.93
CA VAL A 53 -4.88 -16.88 -14.87
C VAL A 53 -4.06 -16.99 -13.58
N GLY A 54 -3.57 -18.18 -13.22
CA GLY A 54 -2.77 -18.37 -12.00
C GLY A 54 -1.41 -17.67 -12.05
N GLY A 55 -0.75 -17.69 -13.22
CA GLY A 55 0.53 -17.01 -13.43
C GLY A 55 0.39 -15.48 -13.43
N VAL A 56 -0.67 -14.96 -14.07
CA VAL A 56 -0.96 -13.52 -14.07
C VAL A 56 -1.35 -13.03 -12.67
N CYS A 57 -2.21 -13.75 -11.96
CA CYS A 57 -2.58 -13.38 -10.58
C CYS A 57 -1.36 -13.43 -9.65
N GLY A 58 -0.50 -14.45 -9.76
CA GLY A 58 0.73 -14.52 -8.96
C GLY A 58 1.75 -13.42 -9.28
N PHE A 59 1.89 -13.03 -10.54
CA PHE A 59 2.72 -11.89 -10.95
C PHE A 59 2.14 -10.56 -10.46
N LEU A 60 0.82 -10.37 -10.54
CA LEU A 60 0.15 -9.18 -10.01
C LEU A 60 0.27 -9.09 -8.48
N SER A 61 0.27 -10.21 -7.77
CA SER A 61 0.51 -10.22 -6.32
C SER A 61 1.93 -9.81 -5.92
N MET A 62 2.92 -9.93 -6.82
CA MET A 62 4.26 -9.35 -6.58
C MET A 62 4.25 -7.82 -6.62
N LEU A 63 3.29 -7.19 -7.30
CA LEU A 63 3.15 -5.74 -7.36
C LEU A 63 2.68 -5.12 -6.03
N ILE A 64 2.19 -5.93 -5.09
CA ILE A 64 1.92 -5.52 -3.70
C ILE A 64 3.21 -5.10 -2.98
N ILE A 65 4.37 -5.69 -3.32
CA ILE A 65 5.64 -5.39 -2.65
C ILE A 65 6.10 -3.95 -2.94
N PRO A 66 6.20 -3.49 -4.21
CA PRO A 66 6.44 -2.08 -4.52
C PRO A 66 5.43 -1.13 -3.89
N LEU A 67 4.14 -1.50 -3.88
CA LEU A 67 3.10 -0.69 -3.26
C LEU A 67 3.36 -0.53 -1.75
N GLY A 68 3.64 -1.63 -1.05
CA GLY A 68 3.98 -1.61 0.37
C GLY A 68 5.25 -0.81 0.68
N MET A 69 6.27 -0.86 -0.19
CA MET A 69 7.46 -0.01 -0.06
C MET A 69 7.13 1.48 -0.21
N VAL A 70 6.24 1.84 -1.14
CA VAL A 70 5.79 3.22 -1.35
C VAL A 70 5.00 3.71 -0.15
N GLU A 71 4.09 2.93 0.41
CA GLU A 71 3.33 3.29 1.61
C GLU A 71 4.22 3.47 2.84
N LEU A 72 5.18 2.56 3.02
CA LEU A 72 6.12 2.61 4.13
C LEU A 72 7.05 3.82 4.02
N GLY A 73 7.55 4.10 2.81
CA GLY A 73 8.34 5.30 2.52
C GLY A 73 7.55 6.60 2.72
N LEU A 74 6.31 6.66 2.22
CA LEU A 74 5.45 7.83 2.37
C LEU A 74 4.99 8.03 3.80
N GLY A 75 4.73 6.97 4.57
CA GLY A 75 4.40 7.04 5.98
C GLY A 75 5.58 7.54 6.84
N ILE A 76 6.81 7.07 6.59
CA ILE A 76 8.02 7.59 7.23
C ILE A 76 8.25 9.05 6.85
N ALA A 77 8.14 9.39 5.56
CA ALA A 77 8.29 10.75 5.10
C ALA A 77 7.25 11.68 5.74
N LEU A 78 6.00 11.24 5.87
CA LEU A 78 4.93 12.02 6.50
C LEU A 78 5.21 12.35 7.97
N LEU A 79 5.82 11.41 8.71
CA LEU A 79 6.19 11.59 10.12
C LEU A 79 7.47 12.40 10.29
N ALA A 80 8.42 12.31 9.35
CA ALA A 80 9.70 13.00 9.42
C ALA A 80 9.64 14.44 8.89
N ASN A 81 9.02 14.65 7.72
CA ASN A 81 8.77 15.96 7.13
C ASN A 81 7.63 15.87 6.08
N PRO A 82 6.45 16.48 6.33
CA PRO A 82 5.30 16.36 5.44
C PRO A 82 5.41 17.16 4.13
N GLN A 83 6.32 18.15 4.01
CA GLN A 83 6.47 18.98 2.81
C GLN A 83 6.65 18.20 1.49
N PRO A 84 7.62 17.26 1.37
CA PRO A 84 7.82 16.50 0.14
C PRO A 84 6.65 15.57 -0.23
N VAL A 85 5.74 15.31 0.72
CA VAL A 85 4.67 14.31 0.60
C VAL A 85 3.31 14.92 0.28
N LYS A 86 3.18 16.25 0.41
CA LYS A 86 1.96 17.04 0.22
C LYS A 86 1.21 16.72 -1.08
N GLY A 87 1.93 16.60 -2.19
CA GLY A 87 1.32 16.35 -3.50
C GLY A 87 0.81 14.92 -3.70
N ILE A 88 1.31 13.95 -2.93
CA ILE A 88 1.03 12.51 -3.12
C ILE A 88 0.00 12.00 -2.10
N LEU A 89 -0.04 12.63 -0.92
CA LEU A 89 -1.00 12.38 0.16
C LEU A 89 -2.47 12.16 -0.26
N PRO A 90 -3.06 12.99 -1.14
CA PRO A 90 -4.46 12.78 -1.55
C PRO A 90 -4.64 11.63 -2.54
N TYR A 91 -3.58 11.19 -3.22
CA TYR A 91 -3.64 10.10 -4.21
C TYR A 91 -3.33 8.73 -3.61
N LEU A 92 -2.56 8.68 -2.52
CA LEU A 92 -2.21 7.44 -1.82
C LEU A 92 -3.44 6.59 -1.45
N PRO A 93 -4.52 7.14 -0.89
CA PRO A 93 -5.71 6.36 -0.54
C PRO A 93 -6.39 5.70 -1.76
N PHE A 94 -6.31 6.33 -2.94
CA PHE A 94 -6.85 5.75 -4.17
C PHE A 94 -5.99 4.59 -4.68
N ALA A 95 -4.66 4.70 -4.57
CA ALA A 95 -3.75 3.60 -4.88
C ALA A 95 -3.97 2.40 -3.94
N GLN A 96 -4.23 2.67 -2.65
CA GLN A 96 -4.61 1.69 -1.64
C GLN A 96 -5.93 0.96 -1.95
N ILE A 97 -6.95 1.68 -2.44
CA ILE A 97 -8.20 1.06 -2.86
C ILE A 97 -8.01 0.22 -4.14
N ALA A 98 -7.21 0.71 -5.09
CA ALA A 98 -6.89 -0.03 -6.30
C ALA A 98 -6.10 -1.33 -6.03
N ALA A 99 -5.41 -1.42 -4.89
CA ALA A 99 -4.66 -2.61 -4.48
C ALA A 99 -5.55 -3.85 -4.28
N VAL A 100 -6.87 -3.68 -4.11
CA VAL A 100 -7.81 -4.82 -4.08
C VAL A 100 -7.74 -5.67 -5.35
N LEU A 101 -7.43 -5.04 -6.49
CA LEU A 101 -7.26 -5.71 -7.78
C LEU A 101 -6.02 -6.62 -7.81
N LEU A 102 -5.09 -6.43 -6.88
CA LEU A 102 -3.87 -7.22 -6.72
C LEU A 102 -4.03 -8.35 -5.69
N GLY A 103 -5.22 -8.51 -5.11
CA GLY A 103 -5.51 -9.49 -4.05
C GLY A 103 -5.25 -8.98 -2.65
N ASP A 104 -5.08 -7.67 -2.47
CA ASP A 104 -4.87 -7.04 -1.18
C ASP A 104 -6.19 -6.62 -0.53
N PHE A 105 -6.49 -7.20 0.63
CA PHE A 105 -7.72 -6.93 1.38
C PHE A 105 -7.54 -5.89 2.49
N VAL A 106 -6.30 -5.53 2.84
CA VAL A 106 -5.98 -4.62 3.95
C VAL A 106 -5.86 -3.19 3.44
N SER A 107 -5.19 -2.99 2.31
CA SER A 107 -5.05 -1.67 1.68
C SER A 107 -6.36 -0.95 1.39
N PRO A 108 -7.44 -1.60 0.93
CA PRO A 108 -8.71 -0.89 0.70
C PRO A 108 -9.32 -0.32 1.98
N ILE A 109 -9.16 -1.00 3.11
CA ILE A 109 -9.62 -0.54 4.42
C ILE A 109 -8.81 0.71 4.83
N LEU A 110 -7.49 0.64 4.71
CA LEU A 110 -6.60 1.76 5.00
C LEU A 110 -6.82 2.94 4.04
N GLY A 111 -7.13 2.69 2.78
CA GLY A 111 -7.47 3.70 1.79
C GLY A 111 -8.80 4.40 2.08
N ILE A 112 -9.81 3.69 2.56
CA ILE A 112 -11.07 4.32 3.01
C ILE A 112 -10.81 5.19 4.25
N VAL A 113 -10.06 4.68 5.23
CA VAL A 113 -9.70 5.46 6.43
C VAL A 113 -8.87 6.68 6.07
N GLY A 114 -7.91 6.53 5.16
CA GLY A 114 -7.07 7.61 4.64
C GLY A 114 -7.87 8.67 3.90
N LEU A 115 -8.85 8.29 3.09
CA LEU A 115 -9.78 9.23 2.45
C LEU A 115 -10.58 10.04 3.46
N VAL A 116 -11.05 9.42 4.53
CA VAL A 116 -11.79 10.11 5.60
C VAL A 116 -10.88 11.08 6.35
N MET A 117 -9.64 10.68 6.64
CA MET A 117 -8.66 11.52 7.34
C MET A 117 -8.17 12.70 6.49
N VAL A 118 -7.90 12.50 5.20
CA VAL A 118 -7.44 13.57 4.29
C VAL A 118 -8.57 14.55 3.95
N LYS A 119 -9.84 14.12 4.03
CA LYS A 119 -11.02 15.00 3.88
C LYS A 119 -11.42 15.73 5.17
N ASN A 120 -10.75 15.48 6.30
CA ASN A 120 -11.02 16.24 7.51
C ASN A 120 -10.56 17.69 7.31
N PRO A 121 -11.39 18.71 7.58
CA PRO A 121 -11.04 20.12 7.37
C PRO A 121 -9.75 20.53 8.09
N ASP A 122 -9.43 19.96 9.26
CA ASP A 122 -8.21 20.27 10.01
C ASP A 122 -6.94 19.77 9.30
N VAL A 123 -7.04 18.60 8.66
CA VAL A 123 -5.93 17.98 7.92
C VAL A 123 -5.82 18.60 6.53
N ALA A 124 -6.94 18.87 5.86
CA ALA A 124 -6.96 19.53 4.55
C ALA A 124 -6.40 20.95 4.63
N GLY A 125 -6.78 21.73 5.67
CA GLY A 125 -6.23 23.05 5.92
C GLY A 125 -4.73 23.00 6.21
N TYR A 126 -4.28 22.03 7.02
CA TYR A 126 -2.85 21.84 7.26
C TYR A 126 -2.11 21.50 5.97
N ILE A 127 -2.60 20.55 5.17
CA ILE A 127 -2.02 20.17 3.87
C ILE A 127 -1.95 21.38 2.94
N GLU A 128 -2.96 22.26 2.89
CA GLU A 128 -2.94 23.46 2.06
C GLU A 128 -1.92 24.52 2.52
N GLU A 129 -1.66 24.62 3.83
CA GLU A 129 -0.72 25.58 4.42
C GLU A 129 0.78 25.21 4.30
N ILE A 130 1.14 23.92 4.19
CA ILE A 130 2.55 23.47 4.09
C ILE A 130 3.19 23.67 2.72
#